data_AF-A0A2N5K954-F1
#
_entry.id   AF-A0A2N5K954-F1
#
_cell.length_a   1.000
_cell.length_b   1.000
_cell.length_c   1.000
_cell.angle_alpha   90.00
_cell.angle_beta   90.00
_cell.angle_gamma   90.00
#
_symmetry.space_group_name_H-M   'P 1'
#
loop_
_entity.id
_entity.type
_entity.pdbx_description
1 polymer ?
#
loop_
_entity_poly.entity_id
_entity_poly.type
_entity_poly.pdbx_seq_one_letter_code
_entity_poly.pdbx_strand_id
1 'polypeptide(L)' 'MTTVIRNQGRFVRIGYAGVLLSGLVLFFILLLDQGQTLSVIQGEIAYSQQLVHELVHDARHTTAVPCH' A
#
# COMPACT_ATOMS: atom_id res chain seq x y z
N MET A 1 -27.58 -1.37 -28.17
CA MET A 1 -27.87 -1.71 -26.76
C MET A 1 -26.79 -2.61 -26.12
N THR A 2 -26.25 -3.60 -26.84
CA THR A 2 -25.20 -4.53 -26.33
C THR A 2 -23.84 -3.88 -26.03
N THR A 3 -23.45 -2.83 -26.76
CA THR A 3 -22.19 -2.09 -26.54
C THR A 3 -22.17 -1.27 -25.25
N VAL A 4 -23.32 -0.74 -24.82
CA VAL A 4 -23.45 0.05 -23.58
C VAL A 4 -23.26 -0.84 -22.34
N ILE A 5 -23.91 -2.01 -22.32
CA ILE A 5 -23.77 -3.00 -21.24
C ILE A 5 -22.33 -3.55 -21.16
N ARG A 6 -21.70 -3.81 -22.32
CA ARG A 6 -20.29 -4.24 -22.37
C ARG A 6 -19.34 -3.17 -21.82
N ASN A 7 -19.60 -1.89 -22.09
CA ASN A 7 -18.77 -0.79 -21.62
C ASN A 7 -18.96 -0.55 -20.11
N GLN A 8 -20.20 -0.62 -19.59
CA GLN A 8 -20.45 -0.58 -18.15
C GLN A 8 -19.73 -1.70 -17.39
N GLY A 9 -19.80 -2.94 -17.88
CA GLY A 9 -19.07 -4.06 -17.27
C GLY A 9 -17.55 -3.87 -17.29
N ARG A 10 -17.01 -3.18 -18.30
CA ARG A 10 -15.58 -2.85 -18.38
C ARG A 10 -15.18 -1.80 -17.32
N PHE A 11 -15.97 -0.76 -17.13
CA PHE A 11 -15.70 0.26 -16.11
C PHE A 11 -15.73 -0.31 -14.70
N VAL A 12 -16.71 -1.17 -14.39
CA VAL A 12 -16.80 -1.83 -13.10
C VAL A 12 -15.57 -2.70 -12.84
N ARG A 13 -15.12 -3.48 -13.83
CA ARG A 13 -13.90 -4.30 -13.73
C ARG A 13 -12.64 -3.46 -13.52
N ILE A 14 -12.50 -2.35 -14.26
CA ILE A 14 -11.39 -1.41 -14.07
C ILE A 14 -11.43 -0.80 -12.67
N GLY A 15 -12.62 -0.44 -12.18
CA GLY A 15 -12.82 0.07 -10.84
C GLY A 15 -12.34 -0.91 -9.77
N TYR A 16 -12.79 -2.17 -9.83
CA TYR A 16 -12.33 -3.21 -8.89
C TYR A 16 -10.82 -3.47 -8.99
N ALA A 17 -10.28 -3.52 -10.21
CA ALA A 17 -8.83 -3.68 -10.40
C ALA A 17 -8.05 -2.52 -9.78
N GLY A 18 -8.53 -1.28 -9.93
CA GLY A 18 -7.94 -0.11 -9.29
C GLY A 18 -7.95 -0.20 -7.77
N VAL A 19 -9.08 -0.59 -7.17
CA VAL A 19 -9.19 -0.77 -5.71
C VAL A 19 -8.22 -1.86 -5.23
N LEU A 20 -8.18 -3.01 -5.90
CA LEU A 20 -7.27 -4.10 -5.53
C LEU A 20 -5.80 -3.67 -5.62
N LEU A 21 -5.41 -3.01 -6.70
CA LEU A 21 -4.05 -2.50 -6.87
C LEU A 21 -3.68 -1.49 -5.78
N SER A 22 -4.59 -0.55 -5.46
CA SER A 22 -4.34 0.43 -4.40
C SER A 22 -4.20 -0.25 -3.03
N GLY A 23 -5.03 -1.27 -2.76
CA GLY A 23 -4.95 -2.06 -1.54
C GLY A 23 -3.62 -2.81 -1.42
N LEU A 24 -3.13 -3.40 -2.52
CA LEU A 24 -1.84 -4.08 -2.55
C LEU A 24 -0.67 -3.13 -2.32
N VAL A 25 -0.72 -1.92 -2.91
CA VAL A 25 0.31 -0.88 -2.69
C VAL A 25 0.31 -0.43 -1.24
N LEU A 26 -0.86 -0.14 -0.65
CA LEU A 26 -0.96 0.24 0.75
C LEU A 26 -0.51 -0.89 1.69
N PHE A 27 -0.87 -2.13 1.38
CA PHE A 27 -0.41 -3.30 2.12
C PHE A 27 1.11 -3.38 2.09
N PHE A 28 1.73 -3.20 0.92
CA PHE A 28 3.19 -3.16 0.81
C PHE A 28 3.80 -2.06 1.69
N ILE A 29 3.33 -0.82 1.55
CA ILE A 29 3.87 0.33 2.28
C ILE A 29 3.77 0.13 3.81
N LEU A 30 2.64 -0.39 4.30
CA LEU A 30 2.38 -0.49 5.73
C LEU A 30 2.90 -1.77 6.39
N LEU A 31 3.10 -2.86 5.64
CA LEU A 31 3.49 -4.15 6.22
C LEU A 31 4.85 -4.67 5.76
N LEU A 32 5.33 -4.25 4.59
CA LEU A 32 6.49 -4.86 3.94
C LEU A 32 7.60 -3.86 3.61
N ASP A 33 7.34 -2.54 3.69
CA ASP A 33 8.33 -1.52 3.39
C ASP A 33 9.45 -1.52 4.44
N GLN A 34 10.68 -1.63 3.96
CA GLN A 34 11.93 -1.56 4.73
C GLN A 34 12.65 -0.23 4.47
N GLY A 35 11.89 0.83 4.20
CA GLY A 35 12.42 2.15 3.89
C GLY A 35 12.55 2.45 2.39
N GLN A 36 12.15 1.53 1.49
CA GLN A 36 12.23 1.78 0.04
C GLN A 36 11.36 2.95 -0.38
N THR A 37 10.11 3.02 0.07
CA THR A 37 9.16 4.04 -0.39
C THR A 37 9.60 5.44 -0.02
N LEU A 38 10.02 5.64 1.24
CA LEU A 38 10.40 6.98 1.73
C LEU A 38 11.82 7.39 1.28
N SER A 39 12.69 6.43 0.95
CA SER A 39 14.04 6.71 0.43
C SER A 39 14.05 7.50 -0.88
N VAL A 40 12.98 7.45 -1.67
CA VAL A 40 12.84 8.29 -2.88
C VAL A 40 12.87 9.78 -2.54
N ILE A 41 12.43 10.15 -1.34
CA ILE A 41 12.33 11.54 -0.89
C ILE A 41 13.46 11.89 0.09
N GLN A 42 13.73 11.01 1.06
CA GLN A 42 14.69 11.27 2.15
C GLN A 42 16.06 10.59 1.96
N GLY A 43 16.24 9.80 0.90
CA GLY A 43 17.49 9.14 0.59
C GLY A 43 17.84 7.99 1.54
N GLU A 44 19.14 7.76 1.69
CA GLU A 44 19.71 6.60 2.39
C GLU A 44 19.25 6.47 3.85
N ILE A 45 18.98 7.58 4.54
CA ILE A 45 18.55 7.53 5.94
C ILE A 45 17.23 6.79 6.10
N ALA A 46 16.28 6.97 5.17
CA ALA A 46 15.00 6.30 5.23
C ALA A 46 15.12 4.79 5.01
N TYR A 47 16.06 4.37 4.17
CA TYR A 47 16.36 2.96 3.90
C TYR A 47 17.13 2.31 5.05
N SER A 48 18.27 2.90 5.44
CA SER A 48 19.14 2.36 6.49
C SER A 48 18.50 2.30 7.87
N GLN A 49 17.56 3.21 8.18
CA GLN A 49 16.81 3.22 9.44
C GLN A 49 15.41 2.62 9.31
N GLN A 50 15.03 2.15 8.11
CA GLN A 50 13.73 1.54 7.84
C GLN A 50 12.57 2.39 8.38
N LEU A 51 12.60 3.72 8.15
CA LEU A 51 11.77 4.68 8.90
C LEU A 51 10.26 4.38 8.86
N VAL A 52 9.75 3.90 7.73
CA VAL A 52 8.33 3.52 7.59
C VAL A 52 8.04 2.23 8.37
N HIS A 53 8.97 1.26 8.37
CA HIS A 53 8.86 0.02 9.14
C HIS A 53 8.71 0.34 10.63
N GLU A 54 9.64 1.10 11.18
CA GLU A 54 9.67 1.44 12.60
C GLU A 54 8.46 2.27 13.01
N LEU A 55 8.04 3.24 12.19
CA LEU A 55 6.83 4.02 12.45
C LEU A 55 5.58 3.13 12.55
N VAL A 56 5.41 2.18 11.63
CA VAL A 56 4.25 1.29 11.65
C VAL A 56 4.38 0.23 12.75
N HIS A 57 5.60 -0.24 13.02
CA HIS A 57 5.89 -1.12 14.14
C HIS A 57 5.50 -0.47 15.47
N ASP A 58 5.86 0.79 15.70
CA ASP A 58 5.45 1.58 16.87
C ASP A 58 3.93 1.72 16.95
N ALA A 59 3.26 2.03 15.83
CA ALA A 59 1.80 2.09 15.79
C ALA A 59 1.15 0.75 16.17
N ARG A 60 1.77 -0.39 15.82
CA ARG A 60 1.29 -1.72 16.23
C ARG A 60 1.44 -1.97 17.72
N HIS A 61 2.54 -1.50 18.34
CA HIS A 61 2.68 -1.51 19.80
C HIS A 61 1.55 -0.73 20.48
N THR A 62 1.20 0.45 19.95
CA THR A 62 0.10 1.27 20.52
C THR A 62 -1.29 0.68 20.31
N THR A 63 -1.46 -0.17 19.28
CA THR A 63 -2.75 -0.79 18.93
C THR A 63 -2.88 -2.24 19.43
N ALA A 64 -1.92 -2.71 20.23
CA ALA A 64 -1.84 -4.08 20.72
C ALA A 64 -1.89 -5.14 19.59
N VAL A 65 -1.44 -4.78 18.40
CA VAL A 65 -1.33 -5.70 17.26
C VAL A 65 -0.02 -6.48 17.43
N PRO A 66 -0.03 -7.82 17.30
CA PRO A 66 1.18 -8.61 17.38
C PRO A 66 2.23 -8.15 16.35
N CYS A 67 3.44 -7.92 16.84
CA CYS A 67 4.67 -7.87 16.07
C CYS A 67 5.57 -9.01 16.57
N HIS A 68 6.58 -9.39 15.77
CA HIS A 68 7.59 -10.44 16.02
C HIS A 68 7.82 -10.84 17.49
#